data_AF-A0A210W0S9-F1
#
_entry.id   AF-A0A210W0S9-F1
#
_cell.length_a   1.000
_cell.length_b   1.000
_cell.length_c   1.000
_cell.angle_alpha   90.00
_cell.angle_beta   90.00
_cell.angle_gamma   90.00
#
_symmetry.space_group_name_H-M   'P 1'
#
loop_
_entity.id
_entity.type
_entity.pdbx_description
1 polymer ?
#
loop_
_entity_poly.entity_id
_entity_poly.type
_entity_poly.pdbx_seq_one_letter_code
_entity_poly.pdbx_strand_id
1 'polypeptide(L)'
;MQVQTHTSGPLPVLRADAQAQAQAVPGGLRSLFGPSLRSALFVAVVTGLAYPLVTTLVAQAAFPKTANGSLVMRQGSVVGSALIGQEFASPRYFQGRPSATSAPDPDKADATVAAPYNAALSAATNQGPTHAALKESVVARVAAYRELNGLTADAAVPVDAVTASASGLDPHISVANAELQLPRVARERQLPVAKVQELLRQQVEPRVLGLLGEPRVNVLQMNLALDDLSAATLQPAAVHAAKE
;
A
#
# COMPACT_ATOMS: atom_id res chain seq x y z
N MET A 1 -55.41 17.87 93.90
CA MET A 1 -56.00 16.92 92.93
C MET A 1 -55.23 17.09 91.62
N GLN A 2 -54.72 15.99 91.07
CA GLN A 2 -53.44 15.91 90.35
C GLN A 2 -53.43 16.50 88.93
N VAL A 3 -52.31 17.17 88.63
CA VAL A 3 -51.86 17.63 87.31
C VAL A 3 -51.21 16.43 86.61
N GLN A 4 -51.75 15.98 85.47
CA GLN A 4 -51.09 15.01 84.60
C GLN A 4 -50.41 15.75 83.43
N THR A 5 -49.10 15.59 83.34
CA THR A 5 -48.24 16.06 82.26
C THR A 5 -48.26 15.07 81.11
N HIS A 6 -48.61 15.52 79.90
CA HIS A 6 -48.48 14.73 78.68
C HIS A 6 -47.01 14.69 78.24
N THR A 7 -46.42 13.50 78.21
CA THR A 7 -45.08 13.24 77.69
C THR A 7 -45.12 12.90 76.20
N SER A 8 -44.31 13.61 75.42
CA SER A 8 -44.11 13.43 73.98
C SER A 8 -43.49 12.07 73.66
N GLY A 9 -44.17 11.27 72.84
CA GLY A 9 -43.62 10.04 72.25
C GLY A 9 -42.67 10.34 71.08
N PRO A 10 -41.66 9.48 70.81
CA PRO A 10 -40.69 9.71 69.75
C PRO A 10 -41.30 9.51 68.35
N LEU A 11 -40.82 10.32 67.40
CA LEU A 11 -41.16 10.29 65.97
C LEU A 11 -40.79 8.93 65.32
N PRO A 12 -41.49 8.51 64.26
CA PRO A 12 -41.22 7.25 63.57
C PRO A 12 -39.88 7.32 62.84
N VAL A 13 -38.94 6.47 63.25
CA VAL A 13 -37.64 6.27 62.61
C VAL A 13 -37.87 5.56 61.27
N LEU A 14 -37.37 6.16 60.18
CA LEU A 14 -37.24 5.53 58.86
C LEU A 14 -36.65 4.12 59.02
N ARG A 15 -37.36 3.09 58.54
CA ARG A 15 -36.84 1.71 58.45
C ARG A 15 -35.61 1.72 57.55
N ALA A 16 -34.44 1.81 58.19
CA ALA A 16 -33.14 1.67 57.57
C ALA A 16 -32.81 0.18 57.38
N ASP A 17 -33.62 -0.54 56.61
CA ASP A 17 -33.27 -1.89 56.17
C ASP A 17 -33.75 -2.11 54.72
N ALA A 18 -33.44 -1.15 53.84
CA ALA A 18 -33.14 -1.49 52.47
C ALA A 18 -31.81 -2.26 52.49
N GLN A 19 -31.86 -3.52 52.95
CA GLN A 19 -30.78 -4.47 52.74
C GLN A 19 -30.71 -4.68 51.23
N ALA A 20 -29.91 -3.84 50.56
CA ALA A 20 -29.28 -4.19 49.31
C ALA A 20 -28.66 -5.58 49.54
N GLN A 21 -29.31 -6.60 49.00
CA GLN A 21 -28.72 -7.92 48.87
C GLN A 21 -27.52 -7.74 47.94
N ALA A 22 -26.39 -7.33 48.48
CA ALA A 22 -25.10 -7.58 47.89
C ALA A 22 -24.96 -9.10 47.88
N GLN A 23 -25.45 -9.72 46.80
CA GLN A 23 -25.23 -11.14 46.55
C GLN A 23 -23.71 -11.32 46.48
N ALA A 24 -23.13 -11.81 47.57
CA ALA A 24 -21.75 -12.23 47.61
C ALA A 24 -21.62 -13.39 46.62
N VAL A 25 -21.02 -13.16 45.46
CA VAL A 25 -20.71 -14.22 44.49
C VAL A 25 -19.66 -15.11 45.15
N PRO A 26 -19.98 -16.35 45.57
CA PRO A 26 -18.99 -17.23 46.18
C PRO A 26 -18.24 -17.88 45.02
N GLY A 27 -17.14 -17.26 44.60
CA GLY A 27 -16.35 -17.76 43.48
C GLY A 27 -14.88 -17.39 43.61
N GLY A 28 -14.08 -18.30 44.17
CA GLY A 28 -12.61 -18.17 44.11
C GLY A 28 -12.11 -18.25 42.67
N LEU A 29 -10.84 -17.89 42.43
CA LEU A 29 -10.17 -17.91 41.11
C LEU A 29 -10.47 -19.17 40.24
N ARG A 30 -10.74 -20.32 40.87
CA ARG A 30 -11.11 -21.59 40.20
C ARG A 30 -12.47 -21.57 39.49
N SER A 31 -13.47 -20.84 39.99
CA SER A 31 -14.78 -20.74 39.35
C SER A 31 -14.80 -19.79 38.16
N LEU A 32 -13.80 -18.90 38.08
CA LEU A 32 -13.62 -17.95 36.97
C LEU A 32 -12.84 -18.55 35.80
N PHE A 33 -12.02 -19.58 36.03
CA PHE A 33 -11.16 -20.17 35.00
C PHE A 33 -11.97 -20.79 33.84
N GLY A 34 -13.02 -21.57 34.14
CA GLY A 34 -13.86 -22.21 33.12
C GLY A 34 -14.56 -21.22 32.19
N PRO A 35 -15.30 -20.22 32.71
CA PRO A 35 -15.91 -19.17 31.90
C PRO A 35 -14.91 -18.36 31.09
N SER A 36 -13.76 -18.00 31.68
CA SER A 36 -12.70 -17.25 30.99
C SER A 36 -12.05 -18.04 29.85
N LEU A 37 -11.82 -19.34 30.02
CA LEU A 37 -11.29 -20.19 28.95
C LEU A 37 -12.28 -20.33 27.80
N ARG A 38 -13.58 -20.48 28.10
CA ARG A 38 -14.63 -20.59 27.09
C ARG A 38 -14.81 -19.28 26.32
N SER A 39 -14.79 -18.14 27.00
CA SER A 39 -14.85 -16.84 26.33
C SER A 39 -13.62 -16.60 25.47
N ALA A 40 -12.42 -16.92 25.96
CA ALA A 40 -11.19 -16.83 25.17
C ALA A 40 -11.24 -17.73 23.92
N LEU A 41 -11.70 -18.98 24.07
CA LEU A 41 -11.84 -19.91 22.94
C LEU A 41 -12.90 -19.44 21.94
N PHE A 42 -14.03 -18.93 22.43
CA PHE A 42 -15.08 -18.38 21.59
C PHE A 42 -14.54 -17.20 20.76
N VAL A 43 -13.89 -16.23 21.41
CA VAL A 43 -13.26 -15.10 20.70
C VAL A 43 -12.23 -15.58 19.69
N ALA A 44 -11.35 -16.53 20.07
CA ALA A 44 -10.34 -17.08 19.18
C ALA A 44 -10.92 -17.80 17.96
N VAL A 45 -11.98 -18.59 18.12
CA VAL A 45 -12.66 -19.27 17.01
C VAL A 45 -13.37 -18.25 16.12
N VAL A 46 -14.04 -17.26 16.71
CA VAL A 46 -14.75 -16.25 15.92
C VAL A 46 -13.78 -15.38 15.13
N THR A 47 -12.72 -14.86 15.74
CA THR A 47 -11.79 -13.94 15.07
C THR A 47 -10.69 -14.64 14.28
N GLY A 48 -10.28 -15.84 14.68
CA GLY A 48 -9.21 -16.61 14.04
C GLY A 48 -9.68 -17.62 12.99
N LEU A 49 -10.95 -18.02 12.99
CA LEU A 49 -11.50 -18.97 12.01
C LEU A 49 -12.72 -18.42 11.29
N ALA A 50 -13.81 -18.12 12.02
CA ALA A 50 -15.07 -17.75 11.37
C ALA A 50 -14.93 -16.46 10.55
N TYR A 51 -14.32 -15.42 11.12
CA TYR A 51 -14.10 -14.14 10.44
C TYR A 51 -13.20 -14.22 9.19
N PRO A 52 -11.97 -14.80 9.24
CA PRO A 52 -11.14 -14.90 8.05
C PRO A 52 -11.79 -15.78 6.98
N LEU A 53 -12.46 -16.89 7.33
CA LEU A 53 -13.13 -17.73 6.34
C LEU A 53 -14.27 -16.98 5.64
N VAL A 54 -15.15 -16.31 6.39
CA VAL A 54 -16.24 -15.52 5.81
C VAL A 54 -15.70 -14.41 4.93
N THR A 55 -14.69 -13.66 5.38
CA THR A 55 -14.11 -12.58 4.58
C THR A 55 -13.41 -13.10 3.32
N THR A 56 -12.68 -14.21 3.39
CA THR A 56 -12.09 -14.87 2.20
C THR A 56 -13.17 -15.33 1.23
N LEU A 57 -14.24 -15.97 1.69
CA LEU A 57 -15.32 -16.44 0.80
C LEU A 57 -16.00 -15.27 0.09
N VAL A 58 -16.32 -14.21 0.83
CA VAL A 58 -16.93 -13.01 0.24
C VAL A 58 -15.97 -12.33 -0.74
N ALA A 59 -14.69 -12.19 -0.39
CA ALA A 59 -13.69 -11.58 -1.25
C ALA A 59 -13.49 -12.37 -2.55
N GLN A 60 -13.42 -13.70 -2.47
CA GLN A 60 -13.26 -14.55 -3.64
C GLN A 60 -14.52 -14.58 -4.52
N ALA A 61 -15.72 -14.54 -3.92
CA ALA A 61 -16.97 -14.52 -4.68
C ALA A 61 -17.22 -13.18 -5.38
N ALA A 62 -16.96 -12.06 -4.70
CA ALA A 62 -17.27 -10.72 -5.22
C ALA A 62 -16.12 -10.08 -5.99
N PHE A 63 -14.86 -10.30 -5.56
CA PHE A 63 -13.68 -9.60 -6.08
C PHE A 63 -12.47 -10.54 -6.27
N PRO A 64 -12.59 -11.63 -7.06
CA PRO A 64 -11.53 -12.63 -7.17
C PRO A 64 -10.21 -12.06 -7.68
N LYS A 65 -10.23 -11.08 -8.60
CA LYS A 65 -8.98 -10.48 -9.10
C LYS A 65 -8.19 -9.79 -7.99
N THR A 66 -8.84 -8.97 -7.16
CA THR A 66 -8.21 -8.24 -6.06
C THR A 66 -7.83 -9.17 -4.91
N ALA A 67 -8.69 -10.13 -4.59
CA ALA A 67 -8.45 -11.12 -3.54
C ALA A 67 -7.22 -12.00 -3.83
N ASN A 68 -6.95 -12.30 -5.11
CA ASN A 68 -5.76 -13.03 -5.54
C ASN A 68 -4.57 -12.11 -5.89
N GLY A 69 -4.56 -10.85 -5.40
CA GLY A 69 -3.40 -9.96 -5.48
C GLY A 69 -3.29 -9.12 -6.77
N SER A 70 -4.36 -9.01 -7.55
CA SER A 70 -4.41 -8.18 -8.78
C SER A 70 -3.27 -8.48 -9.76
N LEU A 71 -3.00 -9.78 -9.95
CA LEU A 71 -1.94 -10.26 -10.84
C LEU A 71 -2.18 -9.84 -12.29
N VAL A 72 -1.10 -9.45 -12.95
CA VAL A 72 -1.07 -9.09 -14.37
C VAL A 72 -0.43 -10.25 -15.13
N MET A 73 -1.15 -10.76 -16.12
CA MET A 73 -0.76 -11.92 -16.93
C MET A 73 -0.40 -11.49 -18.35
N ARG A 74 0.68 -12.03 -18.90
CA ARG A 74 1.05 -11.87 -20.32
C ARG A 74 1.47 -13.23 -20.88
N GLN A 75 0.88 -13.63 -22.00
CA GLN A 75 1.19 -14.90 -22.68
C GLN A 75 1.13 -16.14 -21.75
N GLY A 76 0.21 -16.16 -20.78
CA GLY A 76 0.06 -17.27 -19.83
C GLY A 76 1.01 -17.23 -18.62
N SER A 77 1.91 -16.25 -18.53
CA SER A 77 2.82 -16.06 -17.39
C SER A 77 2.46 -14.84 -16.56
N VAL A 78 2.68 -14.92 -15.25
CA VAL A 78 2.54 -13.78 -14.33
C VAL A 78 3.72 -12.84 -14.57
N VAL A 79 3.44 -11.60 -15.01
CA VAL A 79 4.46 -10.56 -15.19
C VAL A 79 4.56 -9.61 -14.01
N GLY A 80 3.59 -9.65 -13.08
CA GLY A 80 3.58 -8.81 -11.89
C GLY A 80 2.23 -8.70 -11.23
N SER A 81 2.08 -7.72 -10.34
CA SER A 81 0.82 -7.28 -9.76
C SER A 81 0.62 -5.80 -10.02
N ALA A 82 -0.61 -5.37 -10.25
CA ALA A 82 -0.94 -3.95 -10.33
C ALA A 82 -0.63 -3.18 -9.04
N LEU A 83 -0.46 -3.88 -7.90
CA LEU A 83 -0.25 -3.29 -6.58
C LEU A 83 1.23 -3.23 -6.16
N ILE A 84 2.12 -3.87 -6.92
CA ILE A 84 3.54 -4.03 -6.55
C ILE A 84 4.40 -3.42 -7.65
N GLY A 85 5.20 -2.42 -7.28
CA GLY A 85 6.19 -1.83 -8.17
C GLY A 85 7.32 -2.81 -8.49
N GLN A 86 7.99 -2.57 -9.61
CA GLN A 86 9.11 -3.37 -10.09
C GLN A 86 10.27 -2.46 -10.46
N GLU A 87 11.48 -2.99 -10.37
CA GLU A 87 12.66 -2.29 -10.86
C GLU A 87 12.71 -2.36 -12.40
N PHE A 88 12.73 -1.19 -13.03
CA PHE A 88 12.89 -1.04 -14.48
C PHE A 88 14.23 -0.39 -14.81
N ALA A 89 15.26 -1.19 -15.06
CA ALA A 89 16.62 -0.69 -15.32
C ALA A 89 16.83 -0.11 -16.72
N SER A 90 16.09 -0.60 -17.73
CA SER A 90 16.31 -0.19 -19.12
C SER A 90 15.77 1.22 -19.41
N PRO A 91 16.53 2.09 -20.13
CA PRO A 91 16.12 3.45 -20.43
C PRO A 91 14.93 3.53 -21.40
N ARG A 92 14.46 2.41 -21.95
CA ARG A 92 13.21 2.38 -22.74
C ARG A 92 11.94 2.37 -21.89
N TYR A 93 12.05 2.14 -20.58
CA TYR A 93 10.89 2.06 -19.68
C TYR A 93 10.76 3.32 -18.83
N PHE A 94 9.54 3.57 -18.34
CA PHE A 94 9.34 4.46 -17.22
C PHE A 94 9.97 3.86 -15.98
N GLN A 95 10.69 4.69 -15.24
CA GLN A 95 11.30 4.34 -13.96
C GLN A 95 10.39 4.77 -12.83
N GLY A 96 10.26 3.87 -11.85
CA GLY A 96 9.55 4.13 -10.61
C GLY A 96 10.34 4.98 -9.63
N ARG A 97 9.83 5.06 -8.40
CA ARG A 97 10.47 5.74 -7.30
C ARG A 97 11.67 4.93 -6.79
N PRO A 98 12.66 5.55 -6.14
CA PRO A 98 13.70 4.80 -5.46
C PRO A 98 13.10 3.81 -4.43
N SER A 99 13.66 2.61 -4.36
CA SER A 99 13.29 1.60 -3.37
C SER A 99 14.43 1.37 -2.38
N ALA A 100 14.08 1.07 -1.13
CA ALA A 100 15.02 0.83 -0.04
C ALA A 100 14.99 -0.63 0.44
N THR A 101 14.37 -1.53 -0.33
CA THR A 101 14.32 -2.95 0.00
C THR A 101 15.70 -3.60 -0.16
N SER A 102 15.96 -4.62 0.64
CA SER A 102 17.20 -5.38 0.64
C SER A 102 16.93 -6.87 0.49
N ALA A 103 17.97 -7.66 0.31
CA ALA A 103 17.94 -9.11 0.35
C ALA A 103 19.16 -9.62 1.13
N PRO A 104 19.13 -10.85 1.69
CA PRO A 104 20.32 -11.49 2.23
C PRO A 104 21.44 -11.54 1.19
N ASP A 105 22.66 -11.25 1.61
CA ASP A 105 23.85 -11.33 0.77
C ASP A 105 24.17 -12.81 0.49
N PRO A 106 24.20 -13.27 -0.77
CA PRO A 106 24.51 -14.66 -1.09
C PRO A 106 25.93 -15.07 -0.70
N ASP A 107 26.86 -14.10 -0.60
CA ASP A 107 28.27 -14.33 -0.31
C ASP A 107 28.59 -14.16 1.19
N LYS A 108 27.69 -13.55 1.97
CA LYS A 108 27.90 -13.22 3.39
C LYS A 108 26.64 -13.45 4.22
N ALA A 109 26.60 -14.57 4.96
CA ALA A 109 25.43 -15.02 5.71
C ALA A 109 24.79 -13.98 6.65
N ASP A 110 25.58 -13.06 7.22
CA ASP A 110 25.11 -12.05 8.18
C ASP A 110 24.97 -10.64 7.58
N ALA A 111 25.04 -10.51 6.25
CA ALA A 111 24.93 -9.23 5.55
C ALA A 111 23.67 -9.15 4.66
N THR A 112 23.25 -7.93 4.37
CA THR A 112 22.20 -7.66 3.39
C THR A 112 22.73 -6.76 2.29
N VAL A 113 22.29 -7.01 1.06
CA VAL A 113 22.56 -6.18 -0.12
C VAL A 113 21.31 -5.43 -0.56
N ALA A 114 21.50 -4.30 -1.24
CA ALA A 114 20.38 -3.57 -1.84
C ALA A 114 19.72 -4.45 -2.91
N ALA A 115 18.41 -4.62 -2.82
CA ALA A 115 17.60 -5.35 -3.77
C ALA A 115 16.32 -4.55 -4.01
N PRO A 116 16.37 -3.51 -4.88
CA PRO A 116 15.23 -2.64 -5.11
C PRO A 116 13.98 -3.42 -5.53
N TYR A 117 12.83 -3.01 -5.00
CA TYR A 117 11.54 -3.65 -5.29
C TYR A 117 11.45 -5.15 -4.95
N ASN A 118 12.20 -5.62 -3.95
CA ASN A 118 12.12 -7.00 -3.47
C ASN A 118 10.78 -7.26 -2.75
N ALA A 119 9.84 -7.95 -3.42
CA ALA A 119 8.51 -8.23 -2.88
C ALA A 119 8.49 -9.12 -1.62
N ALA A 120 9.60 -9.78 -1.26
CA ALA A 120 9.71 -10.53 -0.01
C ALA A 120 9.82 -9.62 1.23
N LEU A 121 10.15 -8.33 1.05
CA LEU A 121 10.38 -7.38 2.12
C LEU A 121 9.78 -6.00 1.78
N SER A 122 8.92 -5.48 2.66
CA SER A 122 8.48 -4.08 2.61
C SER A 122 9.39 -3.25 3.52
N ALA A 123 10.05 -2.22 2.99
CA ALA A 123 11.00 -1.41 3.75
C ALA A 123 11.08 0.05 3.27
N ALA A 124 11.38 0.94 4.21
CA ALA A 124 11.63 2.37 3.99
C ALA A 124 13.07 2.74 4.35
N THR A 125 13.53 3.90 3.90
CA THR A 125 14.85 4.44 4.32
C THR A 125 14.89 4.88 5.78
N ASN A 126 13.75 5.31 6.36
CA ASN A 126 13.62 5.78 7.75
C ASN A 126 14.63 6.86 8.18
N GLN A 127 15.08 7.69 7.24
CA GLN A 127 16.04 8.77 7.49
C GLN A 127 15.31 10.09 7.80
N GLY A 128 15.77 10.81 8.83
CA GLY A 128 15.27 12.14 9.16
C GLY A 128 15.77 13.23 8.20
N PRO A 129 15.09 14.40 8.12
CA PRO A 129 15.41 15.47 7.16
C PRO A 129 16.80 16.11 7.38
N THR A 130 17.37 15.98 8.57
CA THR A 130 18.71 16.49 8.89
C THR A 130 19.83 15.49 8.63
N HIS A 131 19.51 14.25 8.24
CA HIS A 131 20.50 13.18 8.05
C HIS A 131 21.35 13.41 6.80
N ALA A 132 22.68 13.36 6.95
CA ALA A 132 23.62 13.68 5.87
C ALA A 132 23.47 12.72 4.67
N ALA A 133 23.39 11.41 4.92
CA ALA A 133 23.24 10.41 3.86
C ALA A 133 21.96 10.60 3.03
N LEU A 134 20.87 11.11 3.64
CA LEU A 134 19.65 11.44 2.89
C LEU A 134 19.93 12.56 1.88
N LYS A 135 20.54 13.65 2.35
CA LYS A 135 20.87 14.81 1.50
C LYS A 135 21.78 14.41 0.35
N GLU A 136 22.84 13.65 0.64
CA GLU A 136 23.78 13.15 -0.36
C GLU A 136 23.09 12.25 -1.39
N SER A 137 22.26 11.30 -0.93
CA SER A 137 21.53 10.40 -1.84
C SER A 137 20.53 11.15 -2.73
N VAL A 138 19.85 12.17 -2.21
CA VAL A 138 18.92 12.99 -3.00
C VAL A 138 19.67 13.80 -4.04
N VAL A 139 20.80 14.43 -3.69
CA VAL A 139 21.63 15.17 -4.65
C VAL A 139 22.15 14.25 -5.76
N ALA A 140 22.63 13.06 -5.41
CA ALA A 140 23.09 12.07 -6.39
C ALA A 140 21.96 11.60 -7.31
N ARG A 141 20.76 11.33 -6.77
CA ARG A 141 19.59 10.93 -7.55
C ARG A 141 19.07 12.05 -8.45
N VAL A 142 19.11 13.30 -8.00
CA VAL A 142 18.76 14.46 -8.84
C VAL A 142 19.69 14.54 -10.05
N ALA A 143 20.99 14.40 -9.85
CA ALA A 143 21.97 14.39 -10.94
C ALA A 143 21.71 13.24 -11.92
N ALA A 144 21.59 12.01 -11.40
CA ALA A 144 21.32 10.82 -12.22
C ALA A 144 19.98 10.92 -12.98
N TYR A 145 18.93 11.45 -12.37
CA TYR A 145 17.63 11.62 -13.02
C TYR A 145 17.69 12.63 -14.16
N ARG A 146 18.41 13.75 -13.98
CA ARG A 146 18.61 14.74 -15.04
C ARG A 146 19.42 14.18 -16.20
N GLU A 147 20.51 13.49 -15.90
CA GLU A 147 21.35 12.85 -16.92
C GLU A 147 20.55 11.83 -17.73
N LEU A 148 19.87 10.91 -17.05
CA LEU A 148 19.08 9.87 -17.70
C LEU A 148 18.05 10.47 -18.66
N ASN A 149 17.30 11.48 -18.20
CA ASN A 149 16.22 12.10 -18.98
C ASN A 149 16.69 13.22 -19.93
N GLY A 150 17.98 13.52 -19.99
CA GLY A 150 18.54 14.58 -20.84
C GLY A 150 18.05 15.99 -20.46
N LEU A 151 17.83 16.23 -19.17
CA LEU A 151 17.35 17.52 -18.64
C LEU A 151 18.52 18.49 -18.41
N THR A 152 18.24 19.79 -18.43
CA THR A 152 19.21 20.83 -18.08
C THR A 152 19.58 20.78 -16.59
N ALA A 153 20.71 21.37 -16.22
CA ALA A 153 21.21 21.35 -14.84
C ALA A 153 20.28 22.05 -13.83
N ASP A 154 19.47 22.99 -14.30
CA ASP A 154 18.52 23.78 -13.52
C ASP A 154 17.08 23.24 -13.59
N ALA A 155 16.81 22.23 -14.42
CA ALA A 155 15.48 21.64 -14.55
C ALA A 155 14.97 21.15 -13.18
N ALA A 156 13.74 21.54 -12.84
CA ALA A 156 13.08 21.09 -11.62
C ALA A 156 12.82 19.58 -11.69
N VAL A 157 13.22 18.85 -10.65
CA VAL A 157 13.03 17.40 -10.55
C VAL A 157 11.89 17.11 -9.57
N PRO A 158 10.87 16.33 -9.97
CA PRO A 158 9.78 15.93 -9.10
C PRO A 158 10.30 15.20 -7.86
N VAL A 159 9.73 15.51 -6.70
CA VAL A 159 10.21 14.97 -5.42
C VAL A 159 10.10 13.44 -5.37
N ASP A 160 9.07 12.86 -5.98
CA ASP A 160 8.84 11.42 -6.01
C ASP A 160 9.90 10.67 -6.84
N ALA A 161 10.55 11.33 -7.80
CA ALA A 161 11.61 10.74 -8.61
C ALA A 161 12.90 10.46 -7.81
N VAL A 162 13.13 11.21 -6.72
CA VAL A 162 14.41 11.18 -5.98
C VAL A 162 14.25 10.77 -4.51
N THR A 163 13.02 10.75 -4.01
CA THR A 163 12.69 10.30 -2.65
C THR A 163 12.10 8.90 -2.65
N ALA A 164 12.68 8.03 -1.81
CA ALA A 164 12.25 6.65 -1.72
C ALA A 164 10.83 6.52 -1.16
N SER A 165 10.11 5.48 -1.57
CA SER A 165 8.78 5.18 -1.04
C SER A 165 8.84 4.58 0.37
N ALA A 166 7.73 4.70 1.12
CA ALA A 166 7.64 4.17 2.48
C ALA A 166 7.45 2.64 2.50
N SER A 167 6.80 2.05 1.49
CA SER A 167 6.70 0.60 1.37
C SER A 167 7.94 -0.03 0.74
N GLY A 168 8.68 0.73 -0.06
CA GLY A 168 9.72 0.20 -0.94
C GLY A 168 9.17 -0.54 -2.16
N LEU A 169 7.85 -0.64 -2.31
CA LEU A 169 7.14 -1.40 -3.33
C LEU A 169 6.10 -0.56 -4.09
N ASP A 170 6.20 0.77 -4.02
CA ASP A 170 5.24 1.69 -4.62
C ASP A 170 5.17 1.52 -6.16
N PRO A 171 4.01 1.12 -6.71
CA PRO A 171 3.82 0.97 -8.15
C PRO A 171 3.56 2.31 -8.86
N HIS A 172 3.39 3.41 -8.12
CA HIS A 172 2.95 4.69 -8.66
C HIS A 172 4.04 5.75 -8.68
N ILE A 173 3.96 6.63 -9.69
CA ILE A 173 4.70 7.90 -9.78
C ILE A 173 3.73 9.06 -10.02
N SER A 174 4.17 10.28 -9.72
CA SER A 174 3.42 11.49 -10.03
C SER A 174 3.28 11.67 -11.56
N VAL A 175 2.22 12.35 -11.99
CA VAL A 175 2.06 12.70 -13.42
C VAL A 175 3.22 13.55 -13.91
N ALA A 176 3.71 14.49 -13.09
CA ALA A 176 4.85 15.34 -13.43
C ALA A 176 6.15 14.53 -13.63
N ASN A 177 6.38 13.50 -12.80
CA ASN A 177 7.51 12.59 -12.98
C ASN A 177 7.38 11.78 -14.28
N ALA A 178 6.19 11.27 -14.59
CA ALA A 178 5.97 10.58 -15.86
C ALA A 178 6.19 11.53 -17.06
N GLU A 179 5.67 12.75 -17.02
CA GLU A 179 5.81 13.72 -18.12
C GLU A 179 7.27 14.04 -18.46
N LEU A 180 8.14 14.19 -17.45
CA LEU A 180 9.57 14.44 -17.66
C LEU A 180 10.33 13.25 -18.24
N GLN A 181 9.82 12.03 -18.08
CA GLN A 181 10.42 10.83 -18.67
C GLN A 181 10.00 10.60 -20.13
N LEU A 182 8.94 11.26 -20.60
CA LEU A 182 8.37 11.07 -21.96
C LEU A 182 9.40 11.19 -23.08
N PRO A 183 10.24 12.24 -23.16
CA PRO A 183 11.12 12.43 -24.31
C PRO A 183 12.15 11.31 -24.44
N ARG A 184 12.74 10.90 -23.31
CA ARG A 184 13.66 9.76 -23.24
C ARG A 184 12.96 8.50 -23.73
N VAL A 185 11.84 8.14 -23.12
CA VAL A 185 11.13 6.89 -23.43
C VAL A 185 10.70 6.83 -24.90
N ALA A 186 10.20 7.94 -25.45
CA ALA A 186 9.84 8.06 -26.85
C ALA A 186 11.05 7.84 -27.77
N ARG A 187 12.20 8.46 -27.45
CA ARG A 187 13.45 8.31 -28.21
C ARG A 187 13.96 6.87 -28.20
N GLU A 188 14.06 6.25 -27.02
CA GLU A 188 14.57 4.87 -26.88
C GLU A 188 13.67 3.83 -27.55
N ARG A 189 12.37 4.14 -27.73
CA ARG A 189 11.41 3.27 -28.42
C ARG A 189 11.13 3.66 -29.86
N GLN A 190 11.77 4.71 -30.37
CA GLN A 190 11.52 5.25 -31.71
C GLN A 190 10.04 5.57 -31.97
N LEU A 191 9.34 6.06 -30.94
CA LEU A 191 7.93 6.44 -31.01
C LEU A 191 7.78 7.97 -31.08
N PRO A 192 6.77 8.50 -31.78
CA PRO A 192 6.44 9.92 -31.69
C PRO A 192 6.06 10.30 -30.25
N VAL A 193 6.65 11.39 -29.73
CA VAL A 193 6.37 11.88 -28.36
C VAL A 193 4.87 12.06 -28.12
N ALA A 194 4.13 12.57 -29.11
CA ALA A 194 2.68 12.76 -29.02
C ALA A 194 1.92 11.45 -28.75
N LYS A 195 2.38 10.31 -29.28
CA LYS A 195 1.74 9.00 -29.03
C LYS A 195 1.98 8.52 -27.61
N VAL A 196 3.19 8.72 -27.09
CA VAL A 196 3.51 8.37 -25.70
C VAL A 196 2.77 9.28 -24.72
N GLN A 197 2.66 10.58 -25.03
CA GLN A 197 1.90 11.53 -24.22
C GLN A 197 0.40 11.19 -24.18
N GLU A 198 -0.18 10.79 -25.31
CA GLU A 198 -1.57 10.36 -25.34
C GLU A 198 -1.79 9.07 -24.52
N LEU A 199 -0.88 8.10 -24.64
CA LEU A 199 -0.91 6.91 -23.80
C LEU A 199 -0.79 7.27 -22.31
N LEU A 200 0.09 8.19 -21.95
CA LEU A 200 0.25 8.65 -20.57
C LEU A 200 -1.08 9.19 -20.02
N ARG A 201 -1.77 10.05 -20.76
CA ARG A 201 -3.08 10.60 -20.34
C ARG A 201 -4.11 9.52 -20.05
N GLN A 202 -4.11 8.44 -20.83
CA GLN A 202 -5.01 7.30 -20.66
C GLN A 202 -4.67 6.45 -19.43
N GLN A 203 -3.42 6.49 -18.97
CA GLN A 203 -2.91 5.74 -17.82
C GLN A 203 -2.91 6.56 -16.52
N VAL A 204 -3.39 7.81 -16.53
CA VAL A 204 -3.53 8.61 -15.31
C VAL A 204 -4.70 8.07 -14.49
N GLU A 205 -4.39 7.55 -13.30
CA GLU A 205 -5.38 7.21 -12.30
C GLU A 205 -5.80 8.50 -11.54
N PRO A 206 -7.11 8.77 -11.40
CA PRO A 206 -7.58 9.92 -10.65
C PRO A 206 -7.38 9.74 -9.14
N ARG A 207 -7.67 10.82 -8.40
CA ARG A 207 -7.76 10.79 -6.94
C ARG A 207 -8.78 9.76 -6.48
N VAL A 208 -8.51 9.11 -5.35
CA VAL A 208 -9.45 8.16 -4.76
C VAL A 208 -10.69 8.93 -4.31
N LEU A 209 -11.86 8.52 -4.82
CA LEU A 209 -13.14 9.21 -4.64
C LEU A 209 -13.12 10.69 -5.07
N GLY A 210 -12.18 11.09 -5.93
CA GLY A 210 -12.02 12.49 -6.37
C GLY A 210 -11.37 13.45 -5.36
N LEU A 211 -11.21 13.04 -4.10
CA LEU A 211 -10.75 13.91 -3.01
C LEU A 211 -9.39 13.49 -2.43
N LEU A 212 -9.12 12.19 -2.33
CA LEU A 212 -7.98 11.68 -1.59
C LEU A 212 -6.77 11.42 -2.50
N GLY A 213 -5.62 11.94 -2.07
CA GLY A 213 -4.35 11.79 -2.76
C GLY A 213 -4.23 12.63 -4.03
N GLU A 214 -3.37 12.19 -4.93
CA GLU A 214 -3.00 12.90 -6.15
C GLU A 214 -3.24 12.02 -7.39
N PRO A 215 -3.45 12.64 -8.57
CA PRO A 215 -3.38 11.92 -9.83
C PRO A 215 -2.01 11.25 -9.98
N ARG A 216 -2.01 10.00 -10.41
CA ARG A 216 -0.81 9.16 -10.41
C ARG A 216 -0.82 8.18 -11.57
N VAL A 217 0.34 7.61 -11.86
CA VAL A 217 0.52 6.69 -12.99
C VAL A 217 1.13 5.40 -12.46
N ASN A 218 0.50 4.27 -12.79
CA ASN A 218 1.03 2.95 -12.47
C ASN A 218 2.14 2.58 -13.45
N VAL A 219 3.36 2.40 -12.94
CA VAL A 219 4.56 2.22 -13.77
C VAL A 219 4.51 0.91 -14.55
N LEU A 220 4.07 -0.19 -13.91
CA LEU A 220 3.97 -1.49 -14.58
C LEU A 220 2.94 -1.44 -15.71
N GLN A 221 1.74 -0.91 -15.44
CA GLN A 221 0.68 -0.82 -16.45
C GLN A 221 1.10 0.11 -17.61
N MET A 222 1.71 1.25 -17.31
CA MET A 222 2.25 2.16 -18.33
C MET A 222 3.28 1.47 -19.22
N ASN A 223 4.22 0.72 -18.62
CA ASN A 223 5.27 0.01 -19.36
C ASN A 223 4.71 -1.13 -20.22
N LEU A 224 3.69 -1.86 -19.74
CA LEU A 224 3.02 -2.89 -20.53
C LEU A 224 2.24 -2.29 -21.70
N ALA A 225 1.47 -1.22 -21.46
CA ALA A 225 0.70 -0.56 -22.51
C ALA A 225 1.63 0.04 -23.60
N LEU A 226 2.79 0.53 -23.19
CA LEU A 226 3.85 0.97 -24.09
C LEU A 226 4.42 -0.15 -24.97
N ASP A 227 4.59 -1.35 -24.41
CA ASP A 227 5.06 -2.51 -25.16
C ASP A 227 4.04 -2.91 -26.23
N ASP A 228 2.75 -2.90 -25.89
CA ASP A 228 1.67 -3.19 -26.83
C ASP A 228 1.60 -2.14 -27.96
N LEU A 229 1.78 -0.86 -27.63
CA LEU A 229 1.87 0.22 -28.63
C LEU A 229 3.08 0.02 -29.58
N SER A 230 4.21 -0.42 -29.04
CA SER A 230 5.43 -0.66 -29.83
C SER A 230 5.25 -1.86 -30.76
N ALA A 231 4.64 -2.94 -30.26
CA ALA A 231 4.33 -4.14 -31.04
C ALA A 231 3.36 -3.84 -32.19
N ALA A 232 2.29 -3.10 -31.93
CA ALA A 232 1.32 -2.68 -32.95
C ALA A 232 1.97 -1.81 -34.05
N THR A 233 2.94 -0.97 -33.69
CA THR A 233 3.68 -0.13 -34.65
C THR A 233 4.62 -0.94 -35.54
N LEU A 234 5.11 -2.09 -35.08
CA LEU A 234 5.98 -3.00 -35.83
C LEU A 234 5.22 -4.00 -36.72
N GLN A 235 3.88 -4.05 -36.64
CA GLN A 235 3.03 -4.95 -37.43
C GLN A 235 2.24 -4.37 -38.63
N PRO A 236 2.54 -3.23 -39.27
CA PRO A 236 1.60 -2.63 -40.23
C PRO A 236 1.53 -3.26 -41.64
N ALA A 237 2.08 -4.45 -41.91
CA ALA A 237 2.18 -4.95 -43.30
C ALA A 237 1.71 -6.40 -43.58
N ALA A 238 1.42 -7.23 -42.58
CA ALA A 238 1.22 -8.68 -42.84
C ALA A 238 -0.24 -9.09 -43.15
N VAL A 239 -1.25 -8.22 -42.99
CA VAL A 239 -2.67 -8.62 -43.07
C VAL A 239 -3.36 -8.24 -44.40
N HIS A 240 -2.66 -7.57 -45.33
CA HIS A 240 -3.23 -7.23 -46.65
C HIS A 240 -2.65 -8.01 -47.84
N ALA A 241 -1.67 -8.90 -47.65
CA ALA A 241 -1.07 -9.67 -48.74
C ALA A 241 -1.64 -11.09 -48.92
N ALA A 242 -2.66 -11.50 -48.16
CA ALA A 242 -3.25 -12.85 -48.22
C ALA A 242 -4.68 -12.86 -48.80
N LYS A 243 -4.99 -11.91 -49.69
CA LYS A 243 -6.29 -11.81 -50.34
C LYS A 243 -6.19 -11.27 -51.78
N GLU A 244 -5.32 -11.88 -52.58
CA GLU A 244 -5.47 -11.99 -54.04
C GLU A 244 -5.01 -13.37 -54.50
#